data_AF-X1R5R8-F1
#
_entry.id   AF-X1R5R8-F1
#
_cell.length_a   1.000
_cell.length_b   1.000
_cell.length_c   1.000
_cell.angle_alpha   90.00
_cell.angle_beta   90.00
_cell.angle_gamma   90.00
#
_symmetry.space_group_name_H-M   'P 1'
#
loop_
_entity.id
_entity.type
_entity.pdbx_description
1 polymer ?
#
loop_
_entity_poly.entity_id
_entity_poly.type
_entity_poly.pdbx_seq_one_letter_code
_entity_poly.pdbx_strand_id
1 'polypeptide(L)'
;MTESVIVQYIVLCLAAIAVSGLTLFSGFGLGTLLMPVFAIYFSIEIAVAMTAVVHLANNLFKLGLLWRQADIQVVVRFIIPGAIMAVIGALILTKLSDLPVLASYTIGSRIFEVEIIKLVVGGLIFLFALLELVPSLEAQIKFDRKYLPLGGALSGFFGGISGHQGALRSAVLIKCGLEKEAFIATGVVCGVIVDFSRLIIYGTIFFTRHFNQIIE
;
A
#
# COMPACT_ATOMS: atom_id res chain seq x y z
N MET A 1 -17.03 -8.42 -23.89
CA MET A 1 -16.23 -7.35 -23.26
C MET A 1 -16.14 -6.21 -24.26
N THR A 2 -16.62 -5.01 -23.96
CA THR A 2 -16.58 -3.87 -24.90
C THR A 2 -15.13 -3.44 -25.15
N GLU A 3 -14.83 -2.87 -26.33
CA GLU A 3 -13.47 -2.39 -26.67
C GLU A 3 -12.90 -1.43 -25.60
N SER A 4 -13.76 -0.61 -25.00
CA SER A 4 -13.40 0.30 -23.90
C SER A 4 -12.79 -0.39 -22.68
N VAL A 5 -13.28 -1.58 -22.34
CA VAL A 5 -12.81 -2.37 -21.19
C VAL A 5 -11.46 -3.00 -21.48
N ILE A 6 -11.24 -3.44 -22.72
CA ILE A 6 -9.93 -3.99 -23.14
C ILE A 6 -8.86 -2.90 -23.04
N VAL A 7 -9.14 -1.70 -23.56
CA VAL A 7 -8.22 -0.57 -23.49
C VAL A 7 -7.89 -0.21 -22.04
N GLN A 8 -8.89 -0.19 -21.15
CA GLN A 8 -8.70 0.06 -19.72
C GLN A 8 -7.71 -0.94 -19.11
N TYR A 9 -7.90 -2.26 -19.28
CA TYR A 9 -6.98 -3.25 -18.72
C TYR A 9 -5.57 -3.14 -19.28
N ILE A 10 -5.42 -2.85 -20.58
CA ILE A 10 -4.09 -2.62 -21.18
C ILE A 10 -3.39 -1.44 -20.51
N VAL A 11 -4.07 -0.30 -20.35
CA VAL A 11 -3.52 0.89 -19.67
C VAL A 11 -3.07 0.56 -18.25
N LEU A 12 -3.90 -0.16 -17.50
CA LEU A 12 -3.61 -0.55 -16.12
C LEU A 12 -2.41 -1.48 -16.00
N CYS A 13 -2.30 -2.48 -16.90
CA CYS A 13 -1.16 -3.37 -16.96
C CYS A 13 0.13 -2.63 -17.32
N LEU A 14 0.09 -1.74 -18.31
CA LEU A 14 1.23 -0.92 -18.70
C LEU A 14 1.68 0.01 -17.56
N ALA A 15 0.73 0.66 -16.88
CA ALA A 15 1.02 1.50 -15.72
C ALA A 15 1.65 0.69 -14.57
N ALA A 16 1.10 -0.50 -14.27
CA ALA A 16 1.65 -1.38 -13.24
C ALA A 16 3.08 -1.82 -13.57
N ILE A 17 3.38 -2.17 -14.82
CA ILE A 17 4.72 -2.54 -15.28
C ILE A 17 5.68 -1.34 -15.18
N ALA A 18 5.27 -0.17 -15.68
CA ALA A 18 6.08 1.04 -15.66
C ALA A 18 6.43 1.47 -14.22
N VAL A 19 5.42 1.54 -13.34
CA VAL A 19 5.61 1.89 -11.93
C VAL A 19 6.44 0.82 -11.20
N SER A 20 6.22 -0.47 -11.45
CA SER A 20 7.04 -1.53 -10.86
C SER A 20 8.51 -1.44 -11.29
N GLY A 21 8.76 -1.11 -12.56
CA GLY A 21 10.10 -0.88 -13.09
C GLY A 21 10.78 0.33 -12.45
N LEU A 22 10.09 1.47 -12.33
CA LEU A 22 10.62 2.66 -11.67
C LEU A 22 10.96 2.40 -10.20
N THR A 23 10.08 1.66 -9.52
CA THR A 23 10.20 1.36 -8.08
C THR A 23 11.15 0.19 -7.77
N LEU A 24 11.64 -0.50 -8.80
CA LEU A 24 12.76 -1.44 -8.67
C LEU A 24 14.03 -0.71 -8.23
N PHE A 25 14.28 0.49 -8.77
CA PHE A 25 15.48 1.28 -8.49
C PHE A 25 15.35 2.13 -7.22
N SER A 26 14.20 2.75 -6.98
CA SER A 26 13.99 3.60 -5.79
C SER A 26 13.74 2.79 -4.51
N GLY A 27 13.19 1.57 -4.61
CA GLY A 27 12.85 0.73 -3.47
C GLY A 27 11.54 1.11 -2.73
N PHE A 28 10.88 2.20 -3.13
CA PHE A 28 9.59 2.68 -2.58
C PHE A 28 8.79 3.47 -3.63
N GLY A 29 7.59 3.98 -3.29
CA GLY A 29 6.78 4.84 -4.16
C GLY A 29 5.74 4.12 -5.04
N LEU A 30 5.74 2.78 -5.05
CA LEU A 30 4.75 2.00 -5.83
C LEU A 30 3.32 2.30 -5.38
N GLY A 31 3.08 2.38 -4.07
CA GLY A 31 1.77 2.71 -3.51
C GLY A 31 1.31 4.12 -3.92
N THR A 32 2.20 5.10 -3.78
CA THR A 32 1.99 6.51 -4.09
C THR A 32 1.64 6.73 -5.56
N LEU A 33 2.30 6.02 -6.48
CA LEU A 33 2.11 6.18 -7.92
C LEU A 33 0.96 5.33 -8.47
N LEU A 34 0.86 4.06 -8.06
CA LEU A 34 -0.07 3.13 -8.69
C LEU A 34 -1.48 3.21 -8.12
N MET A 35 -1.64 3.53 -6.82
CA MET A 35 -2.97 3.57 -6.21
C MET A 35 -3.87 4.65 -6.83
N PRO A 36 -3.41 5.90 -7.08
CA PRO A 36 -4.21 6.88 -7.81
C PRO A 36 -4.62 6.42 -9.21
N VAL A 37 -3.75 5.69 -9.91
CA VAL A 37 -4.08 5.13 -11.24
C VAL A 37 -5.24 4.15 -11.15
N PHE A 38 -5.25 3.25 -10.16
CA PHE A 38 -6.38 2.33 -9.97
C PHE A 38 -7.63 3.04 -9.46
N ALA A 39 -7.50 4.06 -8.61
CA ALA A 39 -8.63 4.81 -8.06
C ALA A 39 -9.40 5.63 -9.10
N ILE A 40 -8.81 5.90 -10.29
CA ILE A 40 -9.52 6.51 -11.42
C ILE A 40 -10.59 5.56 -11.98
N TYR A 41 -10.37 4.25 -11.86
CA TYR A 41 -11.17 3.24 -12.54
C TYR A 41 -11.98 2.33 -11.60
N PHE A 42 -11.58 2.22 -10.33
CA PHE A 42 -12.19 1.34 -9.34
C PHE A 42 -12.47 2.09 -8.04
N SER A 43 -13.33 1.51 -7.19
CA SER A 43 -13.54 2.01 -5.83
C SER A 43 -12.23 1.99 -5.04
N ILE A 44 -12.15 2.82 -4.00
CA ILE A 44 -10.90 3.06 -3.27
C ILE A 44 -10.38 1.77 -2.62
N GLU A 45 -11.25 0.99 -1.97
CA GLU A 45 -10.89 -0.27 -1.33
C GLU A 45 -10.41 -1.33 -2.34
N ILE A 46 -10.98 -1.36 -3.54
CA ILE A 46 -10.51 -2.24 -4.63
C ILE A 46 -9.17 -1.74 -5.16
N ALA A 47 -9.01 -0.44 -5.40
CA ALA A 47 -7.77 0.16 -5.88
C ALA A 47 -6.59 -0.08 -4.93
N VAL A 48 -6.81 0.04 -3.62
CA VAL A 48 -5.81 -0.27 -2.59
C VAL A 48 -5.46 -1.76 -2.60
N ALA A 49 -6.44 -2.66 -2.74
CA ALA A 49 -6.20 -4.10 -2.82
C ALA A 49 -5.45 -4.50 -4.09
N MET A 50 -5.82 -3.95 -5.26
CA MET A 50 -5.11 -4.16 -6.53
C MET A 50 -3.66 -3.69 -6.44
N THR A 51 -3.44 -2.53 -5.81
CA THR A 51 -2.08 -2.02 -5.54
C THR A 51 -1.29 -3.01 -4.67
N ALA A 52 -1.93 -3.62 -3.67
CA ALA A 52 -1.32 -4.62 -2.81
C ALA A 52 -0.93 -5.91 -3.57
N VAL A 53 -1.74 -6.35 -4.53
CA VAL A 53 -1.40 -7.49 -5.40
C VAL A 53 -0.14 -7.18 -6.22
N VAL A 54 -0.06 -5.99 -6.82
CA VAL A 54 1.12 -5.58 -7.59
C VAL A 54 2.36 -5.43 -6.70
N HIS A 55 2.21 -4.89 -5.48
CA HIS A 55 3.31 -4.85 -4.50
C HIS A 55 3.80 -6.25 -4.16
N LEU A 56 2.88 -7.17 -3.85
CA LEU A 56 3.22 -8.54 -3.51
C LEU A 56 3.95 -9.22 -4.66
N ALA A 57 3.45 -9.11 -5.89
CA ALA A 57 4.10 -9.69 -7.06
C ALA A 57 5.51 -9.12 -7.29
N ASN A 58 5.66 -7.79 -7.22
CA ASN A 58 6.96 -7.13 -7.35
C ASN A 58 7.94 -7.55 -6.24
N ASN A 59 7.46 -7.67 -4.99
CA ASN A 59 8.28 -8.05 -3.86
C ASN A 59 8.62 -9.56 -3.87
N LEU A 60 7.72 -10.43 -4.33
CA LEU A 60 8.01 -11.86 -4.50
C LEU A 60 9.10 -12.09 -5.56
N PHE A 61 9.07 -11.34 -6.65
CA PHE A 61 10.15 -11.35 -7.65
C PHE A 61 11.50 -10.97 -7.00
N LYS A 62 11.55 -9.84 -6.27
CA LYS A 62 12.78 -9.41 -5.56
C LYS A 62 13.20 -10.40 -4.47
N LEU A 63 12.25 -11.04 -3.79
CA LEU A 63 12.51 -12.01 -2.72
C LEU A 63 13.27 -13.22 -3.28
N GLY A 64 12.84 -13.75 -4.43
CA GLY A 64 13.54 -14.85 -5.11
C GLY A 64 15.01 -14.54 -5.42
N LEU A 65 15.32 -13.26 -5.68
CA LEU A 65 16.67 -12.81 -6.01
C LEU A 65 17.55 -12.51 -4.79
N LEU A 66 16.97 -12.04 -3.68
CA LEU A 66 17.73 -11.36 -2.61
C LEU A 66 17.51 -11.94 -1.19
N TRP A 67 16.63 -12.92 -0.99
CA TRP A 67 16.19 -13.36 0.34
C TRP A 67 17.32 -13.73 1.32
N ARG A 68 18.45 -14.25 0.82
CA ARG A 68 19.60 -14.68 1.65
C ARG A 68 20.30 -13.53 2.36
N GLN A 69 20.11 -12.29 1.91
CA GLN A 69 20.76 -11.11 2.47
C GLN A 69 19.92 -10.41 3.55
N ALA A 70 18.71 -10.89 3.83
CA ALA A 70 17.84 -10.26 4.82
C ALA A 70 18.40 -10.40 6.24
N ASP A 71 18.37 -9.30 7.01
CA ASP A 71 18.73 -9.31 8.42
C ASP A 71 17.52 -9.81 9.24
N ILE A 72 17.60 -11.05 9.71
CA ILE A 72 16.51 -11.70 10.45
C ILE A 72 16.16 -10.96 11.75
N GLN A 73 17.13 -10.35 12.43
CA GLN A 73 16.87 -9.63 13.67
C GLN A 73 16.02 -8.37 13.42
N VAL A 74 16.29 -7.67 12.32
CA VAL A 74 15.51 -6.51 11.90
C VAL A 74 14.14 -6.93 11.39
N VAL A 75 14.07 -7.95 10.54
CA VAL A 75 12.84 -8.56 10.02
C VAL A 75 11.87 -8.88 11.16
N VAL A 76 12.27 -9.68 12.14
CA VAL A 76 11.35 -10.13 13.21
C VAL A 76 10.81 -8.95 14.03
N ARG A 77 11.67 -8.01 14.41
CA ARG A 77 11.29 -6.85 15.23
C ARG A 77 10.39 -5.86 14.50
N PHE A 78 10.54 -5.73 13.18
CA PHE A 78 9.73 -4.84 12.36
C PHE A 78 8.40 -5.50 11.95
N ILE A 79 8.44 -6.78 11.57
CA ILE A 79 7.32 -7.43 10.88
C ILE A 79 6.22 -7.87 11.83
N ILE A 80 6.54 -8.41 13.01
CA ILE A 80 5.49 -8.84 13.95
C ILE A 80 4.49 -7.70 14.22
N PRO A 81 4.93 -6.49 14.65
CA PRO A 81 4.00 -5.38 14.83
C PRO A 81 3.44 -4.88 13.50
N GLY A 82 4.21 -4.89 12.42
CA GLY A 82 3.76 -4.45 11.10
C GLY A 82 2.64 -5.30 10.52
N ALA A 83 2.72 -6.62 10.58
CA ALA A 83 1.71 -7.55 10.09
C ALA A 83 0.39 -7.38 10.86
N ILE A 84 0.46 -7.29 12.19
CA ILE A 84 -0.71 -7.06 13.06
C ILE A 84 -1.37 -5.73 12.69
N MET A 85 -0.58 -4.66 12.59
CA MET A 85 -1.13 -3.34 12.27
C MET A 85 -1.62 -3.24 10.83
N ALA A 86 -1.07 -4.02 9.89
CA ALA A 86 -1.59 -4.12 8.54
C ALA A 86 -2.96 -4.77 8.47
N VAL A 87 -3.20 -5.81 9.28
CA VAL A 87 -4.54 -6.39 9.46
C VAL A 87 -5.50 -5.34 10.01
N ILE A 88 -5.10 -4.61 11.06
CA ILE A 88 -5.94 -3.55 11.66
C ILE A 88 -6.24 -2.45 10.63
N GLY A 89 -5.24 -1.98 9.90
CA GLY A 89 -5.41 -0.99 8.84
C GLY A 89 -6.36 -1.46 7.74
N ALA A 90 -6.25 -2.73 7.33
CA ALA A 90 -7.11 -3.32 6.33
C ALA A 90 -8.57 -3.41 6.79
N LEU A 91 -8.79 -3.82 8.06
CA LEU A 91 -10.12 -3.83 8.66
C LEU A 91 -10.74 -2.43 8.76
N ILE A 92 -9.92 -1.42 9.07
CA ILE A 92 -10.38 -0.03 9.09
C ILE A 92 -10.77 0.43 7.69
N LEU A 93 -9.94 0.15 6.67
CA LEU A 93 -10.26 0.50 5.28
C LEU A 93 -11.61 -0.08 4.85
N THR A 94 -11.87 -1.35 5.16
CA THR A 94 -13.15 -1.99 4.81
C THR A 94 -14.33 -1.40 5.57
N LYS A 95 -14.14 -0.95 6.82
CA LYS A 95 -15.19 -0.25 7.56
C LYS A 95 -15.45 1.15 7.00
N LEU A 96 -14.39 1.84 6.55
CA LEU A 96 -14.53 3.17 5.93
C LEU A 96 -15.31 3.10 4.61
N SER A 97 -15.21 2.00 3.85
CA SER A 97 -16.01 1.83 2.62
C SER A 97 -17.49 1.55 2.87
N ASP A 98 -17.88 1.20 4.10
CA ASP A 98 -19.29 0.98 4.48
C ASP A 98 -19.96 2.25 5.02
N LEU A 99 -19.19 3.34 5.21
CA LEU A 99 -19.74 4.60 5.72
C LEU A 99 -20.57 5.31 4.64
N PRO A 100 -21.69 5.96 5.04
CA PRO A 100 -22.54 6.67 4.08
C PRO A 100 -21.80 7.84 3.44
N VAL A 101 -22.27 8.23 2.26
CA VAL A 101 -21.84 9.45 1.57
C VAL A 101 -22.10 10.66 2.48
N LEU A 102 -21.09 11.50 2.67
CA LEU A 102 -21.16 12.67 3.55
C LEU A 102 -21.90 13.84 2.89
N ALA A 103 -21.64 14.04 1.59
CA ALA A 103 -22.27 15.08 0.79
C ALA A 103 -22.22 14.70 -0.69
N SER A 104 -23.17 15.19 -1.47
CA SER A 104 -23.13 15.11 -2.93
C SER A 104 -23.24 16.50 -3.54
N TYR A 105 -22.59 16.68 -4.69
CA TYR A 105 -22.65 17.93 -5.45
C TYR A 105 -22.66 17.62 -6.95
N THR A 106 -23.10 18.58 -7.75
CA THR A 106 -23.23 18.40 -9.20
C THR A 106 -22.31 19.38 -9.92
N ILE A 107 -21.53 18.88 -10.88
CA ILE A 107 -20.81 19.71 -11.85
C ILE A 107 -21.31 19.32 -13.24
N GLY A 108 -22.00 20.26 -13.90
CA GLY A 108 -22.66 20.00 -15.18
C GLY A 108 -23.79 18.96 -15.04
N SER A 109 -23.71 17.86 -15.80
CA SER A 109 -24.65 16.73 -15.72
C SER A 109 -24.17 15.58 -14.84
N ARG A 110 -23.01 15.72 -14.17
CA ARG A 110 -22.42 14.66 -13.34
C ARG A 110 -22.63 14.93 -11.86
N ILE A 111 -23.04 13.89 -11.13
CA ILE A 111 -23.13 13.88 -9.67
C ILE A 111 -21.81 13.34 -9.12
N PHE A 112 -21.29 14.03 -8.12
CA PHE A 112 -20.07 13.67 -7.40
C PHE A 112 -20.41 13.46 -5.92
N GLU A 113 -19.82 12.42 -5.34
CA GLU A 113 -20.05 12.02 -3.95
C GLU A 113 -18.78 12.18 -3.14
N VAL A 114 -18.91 12.83 -1.99
CA VAL A 114 -17.88 12.99 -0.97
C VAL A 114 -18.04 11.85 0.03
N GLU A 115 -17.16 10.86 -0.08
CA GLU A 115 -17.14 9.71 0.83
C GLU A 115 -15.99 9.85 1.84
N ILE A 116 -16.19 9.32 3.04
CA ILE A 116 -15.16 9.36 4.10
C ILE A 116 -13.91 8.60 3.67
N ILE A 117 -14.05 7.44 3.02
CA ILE A 117 -12.92 6.66 2.51
C ILE A 117 -12.07 7.47 1.50
N LYS A 118 -12.70 8.21 0.58
CA LYS A 118 -12.01 9.08 -0.40
C LYS A 118 -11.22 10.18 0.30
N LEU A 119 -11.79 10.81 1.34
CA LEU A 119 -11.11 11.85 2.11
C LEU A 119 -9.92 11.29 2.88
N VAL A 120 -10.09 10.17 3.58
CA VAL A 120 -9.00 9.55 4.36
C VAL A 120 -7.87 9.10 3.46
N VAL A 121 -8.19 8.35 2.40
CA VAL A 121 -7.18 7.78 1.51
C VAL A 121 -6.52 8.87 0.65
N GLY A 122 -7.29 9.84 0.14
CA GLY A 122 -6.75 10.99 -0.59
C GLY A 122 -5.85 11.86 0.29
N GLY A 123 -6.25 12.11 1.55
CA GLY A 123 -5.42 12.82 2.52
C GLY A 123 -4.12 12.09 2.85
N LEU A 124 -4.16 10.76 2.94
CA LEU A 124 -2.96 9.94 3.12
C LEU A 124 -2.04 9.98 1.90
N ILE A 125 -2.57 9.83 0.68
CA ILE A 125 -1.77 9.99 -0.55
C ILE A 125 -1.10 11.36 -0.55
N PHE A 126 -1.85 12.43 -0.28
CA PHE A 126 -1.32 13.78 -0.25
C PHE A 126 -0.21 13.94 0.79
N LEU A 127 -0.42 13.43 2.01
CA LEU A 127 0.60 13.42 3.05
C LEU A 127 1.87 12.69 2.61
N PHE A 128 1.72 11.47 2.06
CA PHE A 128 2.87 10.67 1.63
C PHE A 128 3.60 11.26 0.43
N ALA A 129 2.87 11.79 -0.54
CA ALA A 129 3.45 12.51 -1.66
C ALA A 129 4.23 13.75 -1.17
N LEU A 130 3.72 14.48 -0.18
CA LEU A 130 4.43 15.62 0.40
C LEU A 130 5.70 15.19 1.15
N LEU A 131 5.63 14.10 1.93
CA LEU A 131 6.79 13.54 2.62
C LEU A 131 7.88 13.05 1.65
N GLU A 132 7.48 12.45 0.53
CA GLU A 132 8.40 11.97 -0.52
C GLU A 132 8.99 13.12 -1.36
N LEU A 133 8.21 14.20 -1.59
CA LEU A 133 8.63 15.33 -2.42
C LEU A 133 9.53 16.33 -1.69
N VAL A 134 9.41 16.45 -0.36
CA VAL A 134 10.10 17.46 0.44
C VAL A 134 11.28 16.83 1.22
N PRO A 135 12.53 16.98 0.77
CA PRO A 135 13.69 16.29 1.35
C PRO A 135 13.94 16.64 2.81
N SER A 136 13.57 17.85 3.25
CA SER A 136 13.71 18.27 4.64
C SER A 136 12.75 17.53 5.59
N LEU A 137 11.57 17.12 5.10
CA LEU A 137 10.62 16.33 5.89
C LEU A 137 11.07 14.87 5.97
N GLU A 138 11.52 14.28 4.85
CA GLU A 138 12.10 12.94 4.83
C GLU A 138 13.33 12.84 5.75
N ALA A 139 14.23 13.83 5.69
CA ALA A 139 15.45 13.84 6.48
C ALA A 139 15.22 13.96 8.00
N GLN A 140 14.05 14.45 8.43
CA GLN A 140 13.65 14.57 9.83
C GLN A 140 13.01 13.29 10.38
N ILE A 141 12.45 12.44 9.52
CA ILE A 141 11.85 11.17 9.92
C ILE A 141 12.95 10.11 10.01
N LYS A 142 13.66 10.12 11.14
CA LYS A 142 14.74 9.17 11.43
C LYS A 142 14.44 8.46 12.74
N PHE A 143 14.09 7.19 12.66
CA PHE A 143 13.81 6.38 13.85
C PHE A 143 15.07 5.67 14.33
N ASP A 144 15.40 5.85 15.60
CA ASP A 144 16.44 5.07 16.27
C ASP A 144 16.06 3.57 16.28
N ARG A 145 17.05 2.66 16.31
CA ARG A 145 16.86 1.20 16.22
C ARG A 145 15.92 0.65 17.29
N LYS A 146 15.83 1.32 18.44
CA LYS A 146 14.89 0.99 19.53
C LYS A 146 13.41 1.16 19.12
N TYR A 147 13.12 2.02 18.15
CA TYR A 147 11.78 2.26 17.62
C TYR A 147 11.43 1.36 16.44
N LEU A 148 12.27 0.37 16.12
CA LEU A 148 12.00 -0.55 15.02
C LEU A 148 10.61 -1.24 15.10
N PRO A 149 10.12 -1.67 16.28
CA PRO A 149 8.76 -2.19 16.40
C PRO A 149 7.67 -1.16 16.12
N LEU A 150 7.85 0.08 16.59
CA LEU A 150 6.91 1.18 16.34
C LEU A 150 6.90 1.59 14.87
N GLY A 151 8.08 1.66 14.24
CA GLY A 151 8.22 1.89 12.81
C GLY A 151 7.55 0.80 11.98
N GLY A 152 7.68 -0.46 12.42
CA GLY A 152 6.97 -1.60 11.88
C GLY A 152 5.45 -1.45 11.98
N ALA A 153 4.95 -1.16 13.18
CA ALA A 153 3.53 -0.91 13.44
C ALA A 153 2.95 0.19 12.54
N LEU A 154 3.59 1.36 12.46
CA LEU A 154 3.12 2.47 11.63
C LEU A 154 3.18 2.14 10.15
N SER A 155 4.28 1.55 9.68
CA SER A 155 4.42 1.09 8.30
C SER A 155 3.33 0.10 7.92
N GLY A 156 3.06 -0.87 8.79
CA GLY A 156 2.00 -1.86 8.62
C GLY A 156 0.62 -1.22 8.56
N PHE A 157 0.30 -0.36 9.53
CA PHE A 157 -0.97 0.37 9.61
C PHE A 157 -1.28 1.16 8.34
N PHE A 158 -0.33 2.01 7.90
CA PHE A 158 -0.53 2.81 6.70
C PHE A 158 -0.50 1.98 5.42
N GLY A 159 0.23 0.86 5.42
CA GLY A 159 0.16 -0.17 4.40
C GLY A 159 -1.23 -0.83 4.30
N GLY A 160 -1.84 -1.14 5.45
CA GLY A 160 -3.17 -1.74 5.54
C GLY A 160 -4.31 -0.77 5.23
N ILE A 161 -4.19 0.53 5.51
CA ILE A 161 -5.29 1.47 5.24
C ILE A 161 -5.22 2.06 3.83
N SER A 162 -4.02 2.28 3.27
CA SER A 162 -3.85 3.05 2.03
C SER A 162 -2.79 2.49 1.07
N GLY A 163 -1.99 1.51 1.51
CA GLY A 163 -0.87 0.97 0.73
C GLY A 163 0.44 1.76 0.77
N HIS A 164 0.56 2.75 1.66
CA HIS A 164 1.76 3.57 1.81
C HIS A 164 2.69 3.06 2.92
N GLN A 165 3.18 1.83 2.77
CA GLN A 165 4.16 1.24 3.69
C GLN A 165 5.63 1.51 3.31
N GLY A 166 5.91 1.71 2.01
CA GLY A 166 7.27 1.69 1.47
C GLY A 166 8.16 2.79 2.07
N ALA A 167 7.70 4.04 2.04
CA ALA A 167 8.45 5.18 2.54
C ALA A 167 8.76 5.08 4.04
N LEU A 168 7.75 4.77 4.88
CA LEU A 168 7.95 4.59 6.32
C LEU A 168 8.95 3.47 6.62
N ARG A 169 8.81 2.33 5.95
CA ARG A 169 9.74 1.21 6.11
C ARG A 169 11.16 1.62 5.78
N SER A 170 11.38 2.24 4.63
CA SER A 170 12.71 2.70 4.21
C SER A 170 13.30 3.70 5.21
N ALA A 171 12.50 4.66 5.69
CA ALA A 171 12.92 5.66 6.68
C ALA A 171 13.33 5.05 8.04
N VAL A 172 12.72 3.93 8.43
CA VAL A 172 13.10 3.18 9.64
C VAL A 172 14.33 2.30 9.40
N LEU A 173 14.36 1.57 8.28
CA LEU A 173 15.43 0.61 7.97
C LEU A 173 16.77 1.30 7.69
N ILE A 174 16.78 2.51 7.16
CA ILE A 174 18.03 3.24 6.84
C ILE A 174 18.89 3.53 8.09
N LYS A 175 18.27 3.53 9.27
CA LYS A 175 18.94 3.71 10.56
C LYS A 175 19.41 2.42 11.21
N CYS A 176 19.17 1.27 10.58
CA CYS A 176 19.64 -0.02 11.08
C CYS A 176 21.10 -0.32 10.71
N GLY A 177 21.75 0.53 9.89
CA GLY A 177 23.15 0.33 9.49
C GLY A 177 23.35 -0.88 8.56
N LEU A 178 22.31 -1.26 7.83
CA LEU A 178 22.36 -2.38 6.89
C LEU A 178 23.16 -2.01 5.65
N GLU A 179 23.91 -2.97 5.12
CA GLU A 179 24.47 -2.86 3.77
C GLU A 179 23.34 -2.80 2.74
N LYS A 180 23.65 -2.31 1.53
CA LYS A 180 22.64 -2.03 0.49
C LYS A 180 21.79 -3.25 0.16
N GLU A 181 22.43 -4.41 -0.01
CA GLU A 181 21.78 -5.68 -0.32
C GLU A 181 20.88 -6.14 0.84
N ALA A 182 21.36 -6.01 2.07
CA ALA A 182 20.62 -6.36 3.27
C ALA A 182 19.44 -5.42 3.53
N PHE A 183 19.58 -4.13 3.24
CA PHE A 183 18.51 -3.15 3.30
C PHE A 183 17.38 -3.50 2.33
N ILE A 184 17.71 -3.78 1.07
CA ILE A 184 16.73 -4.15 0.05
C ILE A 184 16.07 -5.49 0.42
N ALA A 185 16.86 -6.51 0.75
CA ALA A 185 16.36 -7.84 1.09
C ALA A 185 15.43 -7.82 2.32
N THR A 186 15.86 -7.14 3.40
CA THR A 186 15.05 -6.97 4.61
C THR A 186 13.75 -6.23 4.31
N GLY A 187 13.82 -5.14 3.55
CA GLY A 187 12.65 -4.38 3.13
C GLY A 187 11.66 -5.21 2.32
N VAL A 188 12.16 -6.05 1.42
CA VAL A 188 11.36 -6.96 0.58
C VAL A 188 10.65 -8.02 1.43
N VAL A 189 11.37 -8.69 2.35
CA VAL A 189 10.76 -9.67 3.28
C VAL A 189 9.65 -9.01 4.10
N CYS A 190 9.92 -7.82 4.66
CA CYS A 190 8.91 -7.04 5.38
C CYS A 190 7.69 -6.72 4.51
N GLY A 191 7.91 -6.33 3.26
CA GLY A 191 6.85 -6.00 2.31
C GLY A 191 5.95 -7.18 1.99
N VAL A 192 6.55 -8.33 1.65
CA VAL A 192 5.80 -9.55 1.34
C VAL A 192 4.88 -9.94 2.48
N ILE A 193 5.38 -9.94 3.73
CA ILE A 193 4.58 -10.36 4.87
C ILE A 193 3.43 -9.38 5.13
N VAL A 194 3.69 -8.07 5.10
CA VAL A 194 2.62 -7.07 5.28
C VAL A 194 1.58 -7.14 4.16
N ASP A 195 2.03 -7.25 2.90
CA ASP A 195 1.14 -7.37 1.74
C ASP A 195 0.26 -8.60 1.84
N PHE A 196 0.84 -9.74 2.22
CA PHE A 196 0.11 -10.97 2.45
C PHE A 196 -0.92 -10.82 3.58
N SER A 197 -0.52 -10.21 4.72
CA SER A 197 -1.42 -9.98 5.86
C SER A 197 -2.64 -9.15 5.50
N ARG A 198 -2.46 -8.03 4.78
CA ARG A 198 -3.59 -7.17 4.37
C ARG A 198 -4.43 -7.79 3.25
N LEU A 199 -3.82 -8.51 2.31
CA LEU A 199 -4.54 -9.16 1.21
C LEU A 199 -5.46 -10.28 1.68
N ILE A 200 -5.10 -11.03 2.73
CA ILE A 200 -6.02 -12.00 3.35
C ILE A 200 -7.30 -11.28 3.80
N ILE A 201 -7.17 -10.17 4.51
CA ILE A 201 -8.32 -9.42 5.03
C ILE A 201 -9.18 -8.86 3.89
N TYR A 202 -8.57 -8.20 2.91
CA TYR A 202 -9.30 -7.68 1.74
C TYR A 202 -10.02 -8.81 1.00
N GLY A 203 -9.32 -9.91 0.71
CA GLY A 203 -9.85 -11.05 -0.03
C GLY A 203 -11.02 -11.70 0.69
N THR A 204 -10.90 -11.97 1.99
CA THR A 204 -11.99 -12.55 2.79
C THR A 204 -13.21 -11.63 2.83
N ILE A 205 -13.03 -10.34 3.12
CA ILE A 205 -14.17 -9.41 3.24
C ILE A 205 -14.86 -9.19 1.89
N PHE A 206 -14.09 -8.97 0.81
CA PHE A 206 -14.67 -8.76 -0.51
C PHE A 206 -15.38 -10.01 -1.02
N PHE A 207 -14.82 -11.20 -0.78
CA PHE A 207 -15.46 -12.47 -1.12
C PHE A 207 -16.79 -12.64 -0.36
N THR A 208 -16.81 -12.40 0.95
CA THR A 208 -18.03 -12.48 1.75
C THR A 208 -19.09 -11.49 1.28
N ARG A 209 -18.72 -10.24 0.98
CA ARG A 209 -19.65 -9.23 0.46
C ARG A 209 -20.25 -9.65 -0.88
N HIS A 210 -19.43 -10.13 -1.81
CA HIS A 210 -19.89 -10.58 -3.11
C HIS A 210 -20.82 -11.80 -2.99
N PHE A 211 -20.50 -12.74 -2.09
CA PHE A 211 -21.33 -13.92 -1.87
C PHE A 211 -22.71 -13.57 -1.29
N ASN A 212 -22.78 -12.64 -0.33
CA ASN A 212 -24.06 -12.20 0.23
C ASN A 212 -24.96 -11.52 -0.82
N GLN A 213 -24.38 -10.72 -1.72
CA GLN A 213 -25.12 -10.10 -2.84
C GLN A 213 -25.70 -11.09 -3.85
N ILE A 214 -25.20 -12.33 -3.91
CA ILE A 214 -25.73 -13.37 -4.81
C ILE A 214 -26.92 -14.10 -4.19
N ILE A 215 -27.00 -14.14 -2.85
CA ILE A 215 -28.00 -14.93 -2.10
C ILE A 215 -29.21 -14.07 -1.70
N GLU A 216 -29.03 -12.75 -1.55
CA GLU A 216 -30.11 -11.76 -1.40
C GLU A 216 -30.79 -11.44 -2.75
#